data_AF-A0AAD7AR52-F1
#
_entry.id   AF-A0AAD7AR52-F1
#
_cell.length_a   1.000
_cell.length_b   1.000
_cell.length_c   1.000
_cell.angle_alpha   90.00
_cell.angle_beta   90.00
_cell.angle_gamma   90.00
#
_symmetry.space_group_name_H-M   'P 1'
#
loop_
_entity.id
_entity.type
_entity.pdbx_description
1 polymer ?
#
loop_
_entity_poly.entity_id
_entity_poly.type
_entity_poly.pdbx_seq_one_letter_code
_entity_poly.pdbx_strand_id
1 'polypeptide(L)'
;MGTGCTFPPSGLLTTDVQIREMLRSSQPPESLSPTISALSDELARLQPIGTNLASWWARESPKSYITQTYLLTVSRVSRRWRNVATDTPALWNRIHISGGFSPQEMIRFYVLVLERGRNSPLDLVVVKGESNCRSVFRLLATDSERWKTTDIQCDMSDLRYFAAAQGKLPSLETLVLYSWDDGPEVDLIQVAPKLKILTMTSPFLLKIITKFPLHQLHTFAYVELIPAEAEIVIRLMSRLSSATKFRLGLNICDPDPEILELSPITSNLIGFTLQT
;
A
#
# COMPACT_ATOMS: atom_id res chain seq x y z
N MET A 1 -37.01 16.41 -14.37
CA MET A 1 -37.08 16.73 -12.92
C MET A 1 -36.06 15.86 -12.23
N GLY A 2 -34.87 16.41 -11.98
CA GLY A 2 -33.75 15.70 -11.38
C GLY A 2 -33.57 16.15 -9.94
N THR A 3 -33.53 15.19 -9.01
CA THR A 3 -33.19 15.41 -7.61
C THR A 3 -31.68 15.31 -7.47
N GLY A 4 -31.02 16.45 -7.31
CA GLY A 4 -29.61 16.54 -6.96
C GLY A 4 -29.40 16.25 -5.48
N CYS A 5 -28.50 15.32 -5.16
CA CYS A 5 -27.95 15.14 -3.82
C CYS A 5 -26.79 16.12 -3.63
N THR A 6 -26.96 17.09 -2.73
CA THR A 6 -25.90 17.97 -2.23
C THR A 6 -25.17 17.30 -1.07
N PHE A 7 -23.85 17.13 -1.21
CA PHE A 7 -22.97 16.71 -0.12
C PHE A 7 -22.52 17.93 0.71
N PRO A 8 -22.34 17.80 2.04
CA PRO A 8 -21.82 18.88 2.88
C PRO A 8 -20.30 19.05 2.68
N PRO A 9 -19.75 20.26 2.87
CA PRO A 9 -18.32 20.50 2.72
C PRO A 9 -17.54 19.86 3.87
N SER A 10 -16.54 19.05 3.52
CA SER A 10 -15.62 18.40 4.46
C SER A 10 -14.77 19.43 5.21
N GLY A 11 -14.87 19.45 6.53
CA GLY A 11 -14.04 20.28 7.40
C GLY A 11 -12.59 19.80 7.45
N LEU A 12 -11.71 20.46 6.70
CA LEU A 12 -10.25 20.23 6.67
C LEU A 12 -9.43 21.24 7.48
N LEU A 13 -10.07 22.14 8.25
CA LEU A 13 -9.39 23.27 8.91
C LEU A 13 -8.99 23.03 10.38
N THR A 14 -9.43 21.94 11.01
CA THR A 14 -9.23 21.72 12.45
C THR A 14 -7.86 21.14 12.83
N THR A 15 -7.17 20.45 11.93
CA THR A 15 -5.89 19.79 12.22
C THR A 15 -4.69 20.75 12.16
N ASP A 16 -4.70 21.76 11.29
CA ASP A 16 -3.56 22.68 11.13
C ASP A 16 -3.42 23.65 12.34
N VAL A 17 -4.53 23.96 13.02
CA VAL A 17 -4.53 24.80 14.23
C VAL A 17 -3.98 24.06 15.45
N GLN A 18 -4.42 22.82 15.69
CA GLN A 18 -3.94 22.00 16.80
C GLN A 18 -2.45 21.67 16.69
N ILE A 19 -1.95 21.43 15.47
CA ILE A 19 -0.53 21.16 15.23
C ILE A 19 0.32 22.42 15.50
N ARG A 20 -0.15 23.61 15.12
CA ARG A 20 0.56 24.87 15.43
C ARG A 20 0.58 25.18 16.92
N GLU A 21 -0.46 24.83 17.68
CA GLU A 21 -0.48 24.98 19.14
C GLU A 21 0.48 24.01 19.84
N MET A 22 0.52 22.74 19.41
CA MET A 22 1.48 21.75 19.95
C MET A 22 2.94 22.15 19.67
N LEU A 23 3.23 22.74 18.51
CA LEU A 23 4.58 23.18 18.17
C LEU A 23 4.99 24.48 18.87
N ARG A 24 4.04 25.30 19.32
CA ARG A 24 4.32 26.52 20.10
C ARG A 24 4.61 26.25 21.58
N SER A 25 4.10 25.16 22.15
CA SER A 25 4.27 24.83 23.58
C SER A 25 5.56 24.07 23.90
N SER A 26 6.33 23.63 22.90
CA SER A 26 7.55 22.84 23.09
C SER A 26 8.81 23.73 23.16
N GLN A 27 9.28 24.08 24.36
CA GLN A 27 10.65 24.55 24.54
C GLN A 27 11.64 23.38 24.36
N PRO A 28 12.81 23.59 23.71
CA PRO A 28 13.75 22.50 23.45
C PRO A 28 14.49 22.10 24.74
N PRO A 29 14.53 20.80 25.11
CA PRO A 29 15.37 20.34 26.22
C PRO A 29 16.86 20.37 25.82
N GLU A 30 17.72 20.78 26.76
CA GLU A 30 19.17 20.98 26.56
C GLU A 30 19.98 19.68 26.38
N SER A 31 19.38 18.49 26.43
CA SER A 31 20.09 17.22 26.16
C SER A 31 19.33 16.32 25.19
N LEU A 32 20.04 15.80 24.18
CA LEU A 32 19.46 15.33 22.90
C LEU A 32 19.61 13.85 22.61
N SER A 33 20.39 13.13 23.43
CA SER A 33 20.40 11.68 23.40
C SER A 33 19.05 11.07 23.78
N PRO A 34 18.30 11.60 24.77
CA PRO A 34 17.02 11.02 25.16
C PRO A 34 15.90 11.32 24.16
N THR A 35 15.91 12.47 23.48
CA THR A 35 14.78 12.92 22.64
C THR A 35 14.77 12.27 21.26
N ILE A 36 15.95 12.00 20.69
CA ILE A 36 16.08 11.26 19.42
C ILE A 36 15.74 9.78 19.67
N SER A 37 16.20 9.21 20.79
CA SER A 37 15.74 7.88 21.23
C SER A 37 14.24 7.91 21.47
N ALA A 38 13.69 8.89 22.19
CA ALA A 38 12.27 8.96 22.47
C ALA A 38 11.40 9.11 21.22
N LEU A 39 11.80 9.87 20.19
CA LEU A 39 11.05 9.94 18.93
C LEU A 39 11.18 8.67 18.09
N SER A 40 12.36 8.06 18.07
CA SER A 40 12.58 6.77 17.43
C SER A 40 11.82 5.64 18.15
N ASP A 41 11.79 5.67 19.48
CA ASP A 41 11.12 4.73 20.38
C ASP A 41 9.61 4.95 20.35
N GLU A 42 9.12 6.19 20.24
CA GLU A 42 7.69 6.49 20.08
C GLU A 42 7.20 6.10 18.68
N LEU A 43 7.99 6.33 17.64
CA LEU A 43 7.72 5.83 16.29
C LEU A 43 7.81 4.30 16.20
N ALA A 44 8.72 3.66 16.94
CA ALA A 44 8.87 2.20 17.01
C ALA A 44 7.81 1.54 17.91
N ARG A 45 7.34 2.20 18.99
CA ARG A 45 6.21 1.76 19.84
C ARG A 45 4.88 1.73 19.08
N LEU A 46 4.77 2.44 17.96
CA LEU A 46 3.62 2.40 17.07
C LEU A 46 3.68 1.26 16.03
N GLN A 47 4.77 0.48 15.96
CA GLN A 47 4.95 -0.62 14.99
C GLN A 47 4.37 -2.01 15.36
N PRO A 48 4.24 -2.47 16.63
CA PRO A 48 3.99 -3.90 16.88
C PRO A 48 2.52 -4.31 17.10
N ILE A 49 1.52 -3.55 16.64
CA ILE A 49 0.10 -4.02 16.67
C ILE A 49 -0.20 -4.84 15.40
N GLY A 50 0.53 -5.94 15.25
CA GLY A 50 0.73 -6.65 13.99
C GLY A 50 -0.12 -7.90 13.74
N THR A 51 -1.24 -8.14 14.45
CA THR A 51 -1.94 -9.44 14.30
C THR A 51 -3.46 -9.38 14.04
N ASN A 52 -4.02 -8.21 13.73
CA ASN A 52 -5.42 -8.07 13.26
C ASN A 52 -5.55 -7.26 11.96
N LEU A 53 -4.51 -7.36 11.11
CA LEU A 53 -4.09 -6.34 10.14
C LEU A 53 -4.93 -6.13 8.87
N ALA A 54 -5.97 -6.90 8.55
CA ALA A 54 -6.70 -6.72 7.28
C ALA A 54 -8.05 -5.98 7.44
N SER A 55 -8.86 -6.34 8.43
CA SER A 55 -10.13 -5.65 8.71
C SER A 55 -9.96 -4.33 9.47
N TRP A 56 -8.80 -4.12 10.10
CA TRP A 56 -8.44 -2.86 10.78
C TRP A 56 -7.80 -1.83 9.83
N TRP A 57 -7.19 -2.26 8.72
CA TRP A 57 -6.51 -1.36 7.77
C TRP A 57 -7.48 -0.61 6.84
N ALA A 58 -8.67 -1.15 6.57
CA ALA A 58 -9.66 -0.53 5.68
C ALA A 58 -10.57 0.52 6.36
N ARG A 59 -10.62 0.59 7.70
CA ARG A 59 -11.63 1.41 8.41
C ARG A 59 -11.13 2.76 8.95
N GLU A 60 -9.82 2.92 9.23
CA GLU A 60 -9.25 4.18 9.74
C GLU A 60 -7.74 4.34 9.43
N SER A 61 -7.34 4.66 8.19
CA SER A 61 -6.01 5.27 8.01
C SER A 61 -6.01 6.61 7.27
N PRO A 62 -6.47 7.66 7.97
CA PRO A 62 -5.99 9.04 7.76
C PRO A 62 -4.47 9.19 7.95
N LYS A 63 -3.76 8.17 8.47
CA LYS A 63 -2.37 8.27 8.96
C LYS A 63 -1.32 8.40 7.87
N SER A 64 -1.56 7.94 6.64
CA SER A 64 -0.55 7.99 5.57
C SER A 64 -0.33 9.41 5.04
N TYR A 65 -1.40 10.15 4.74
CA TYR A 65 -1.38 11.56 4.33
C TYR A 65 -0.67 12.47 5.35
N ILE A 66 -0.80 12.12 6.63
CA ILE A 66 -0.23 12.89 7.73
C ILE A 66 1.29 12.77 7.71
N THR A 67 1.88 11.61 7.41
CA THR A 67 3.33 11.41 7.60
C THR A 67 4.23 12.31 6.74
N GLN A 68 3.96 12.41 5.44
CA GLN A 68 4.80 13.19 4.51
C GLN A 68 4.63 14.70 4.66
N THR A 69 3.39 15.16 4.78
CA THR A 69 3.09 16.57 5.04
C THR A 69 3.69 17.00 6.38
N TYR A 70 3.65 16.12 7.38
CA TYR A 70 4.26 16.36 8.68
C TYR A 70 5.78 16.52 8.59
N LEU A 71 6.48 15.71 7.78
CA LEU A 71 7.94 15.87 7.59
C LEU A 71 8.30 17.22 6.98
N LEU A 72 7.50 17.71 6.03
CA LEU A 72 7.68 19.07 5.49
C LEU A 72 7.42 20.14 6.55
N THR A 73 6.40 19.96 7.40
CA THR A 73 6.09 20.86 8.52
C THR A 73 7.20 20.88 9.57
N VAL A 74 7.69 19.72 10.01
CA VAL A 74 8.80 19.59 10.97
C VAL A 74 10.07 20.23 10.42
N SER A 75 10.35 20.07 9.12
CA SER A 75 11.50 20.70 8.45
C SER A 75 11.44 22.24 8.45
N ARG A 76 10.29 22.84 8.78
CA ARG A 76 10.09 24.29 8.87
C ARG A 76 10.25 24.84 10.29
N VAL A 77 10.19 24.00 11.33
CA VAL A 77 10.20 24.44 12.74
C VAL A 77 11.53 25.09 13.14
N SER A 78 12.66 24.41 12.89
CA SER A 78 13.99 24.95 13.19
C SER A 78 15.05 24.40 12.23
N ARG A 79 16.24 25.03 12.20
CA ARG A 79 17.38 24.52 11.40
C ARG A 79 17.76 23.10 11.82
N ARG A 80 17.70 22.81 13.11
CA ARG A 80 18.01 21.49 13.65
C ARG A 80 17.05 20.43 13.12
N TRP A 81 15.74 20.68 13.20
CA TRP A 81 14.72 19.74 12.71
C TRP A 81 14.79 19.52 11.21
N ARG A 82 15.13 20.58 10.47
CA ARG A 82 15.40 20.47 9.04
C ARG A 82 16.55 19.52 8.76
N ASN A 83 17.69 19.69 9.44
CA ASN A 83 18.85 18.83 9.25
C ASN A 83 18.54 17.38 9.61
N VAL A 84 17.85 17.14 10.74
CA VAL A 84 17.40 15.79 11.12
C VAL A 84 16.52 15.18 10.04
N ALA A 85 15.54 15.93 9.53
CA ALA A 85 14.66 15.46 8.47
C ALA A 85 15.44 15.18 7.17
N THR A 86 16.38 16.04 6.75
CA THR A 86 17.14 15.84 5.50
C THR A 86 18.21 14.76 5.61
N ASP A 87 18.79 14.57 6.79
CA ASP A 87 19.90 13.63 7.03
C ASP A 87 19.42 12.23 7.42
N THR A 88 18.11 12.01 7.54
CA THR A 88 17.51 10.72 7.87
C THR A 88 16.65 10.19 6.70
N PRO A 89 17.25 9.52 5.70
CA PRO A 89 16.53 9.05 4.51
C PRO A 89 15.35 8.12 4.81
N ALA A 90 15.44 7.34 5.89
CA ALA A 90 14.39 6.43 6.33
C ALA A 90 13.06 7.15 6.65
N LEU A 91 13.07 8.45 6.96
CA LEU A 91 11.84 9.21 7.15
C LEU A 91 11.07 9.41 5.82
N TRP A 92 11.76 9.39 4.68
CA TRP A 92 11.20 9.66 3.35
C TRP A 92 10.85 8.39 2.58
N ASN A 93 10.87 7.24 3.25
CA ASN A 93 10.79 5.95 2.59
C ASN A 93 9.36 5.52 2.26
N ARG A 94 8.38 6.04 2.98
CA ARG A 94 6.97 5.74 2.79
C ARG A 94 6.33 6.80 1.91
N ILE A 95 5.79 6.38 0.77
CA ILE A 95 5.20 7.23 -0.26
C ILE A 95 3.71 6.89 -0.36
N HIS A 96 2.85 7.91 -0.32
CA HIS A 96 1.40 7.73 -0.37
C HIS A 96 0.83 8.61 -1.46
N ILE A 97 0.32 7.98 -2.51
CA ILE A 97 -0.29 8.67 -3.64
C ILE A 97 -1.78 8.63 -3.51
N SER A 98 -2.35 9.81 -3.59
CA SER A 98 -3.75 10.10 -3.43
C SER A 98 -4.08 11.37 -4.20
N GLY A 99 -5.35 11.54 -4.57
CA GLY A 99 -5.82 12.76 -5.24
C GLY A 99 -5.67 14.03 -4.40
N GLY A 100 -6.03 15.17 -5.01
CA GLY A 100 -6.10 16.48 -4.35
C GLY A 100 -4.95 17.45 -4.66
N PHE A 101 -3.92 17.01 -5.38
CA PHE A 101 -2.82 17.85 -5.87
C PHE A 101 -2.88 17.99 -7.39
N SER A 102 -2.39 19.12 -7.91
CA SER A 102 -2.14 19.20 -9.35
C SER A 102 -1.03 18.21 -9.75
N PRO A 103 -1.04 17.69 -11.00
CA PRO A 103 0.00 16.79 -11.48
C PRO A 103 1.43 17.31 -11.26
N GLN A 104 1.64 18.62 -11.44
CA GLN A 104 2.95 19.25 -11.30
C GLN A 104 3.40 19.32 -9.84
N GLU A 105 2.49 19.61 -8.90
CA GLU A 105 2.78 19.60 -7.46
C GLU A 105 3.13 18.19 -6.99
N MET A 106 2.37 17.19 -7.44
CA MET A 106 2.67 15.79 -7.14
C MET A 106 4.07 15.42 -7.62
N ILE A 107 4.40 15.67 -8.88
CA ILE A 107 5.72 15.33 -9.42
C ILE A 107 6.84 16.01 -8.62
N ARG A 108 6.74 17.32 -8.35
CA ARG A 108 7.74 18.05 -7.57
C ARG A 108 7.90 17.48 -6.17
N PHE A 109 6.78 17.13 -5.54
CA PHE A 109 6.77 16.53 -4.22
C PHE A 109 7.45 15.15 -4.23
N TYR A 110 7.11 14.26 -5.17
CA TYR A 110 7.71 12.93 -5.23
C TYR A 110 9.18 12.94 -5.63
N VAL A 111 9.61 13.85 -6.52
CA VAL A 111 11.04 14.06 -6.79
C VAL A 111 11.79 14.39 -5.49
N LEU A 112 11.27 15.34 -4.70
CA LEU A 112 11.87 15.69 -3.41
C LEU A 112 11.91 14.50 -2.44
N VAL A 113 10.83 13.72 -2.35
CA VAL A 113 10.77 12.54 -1.48
C VAL A 113 11.78 11.48 -1.90
N LEU A 114 11.88 11.19 -3.20
CA LEU A 114 12.83 10.22 -3.74
C LEU A 114 14.28 10.67 -3.51
N GLU A 115 14.59 11.95 -3.77
CA GLU A 115 15.91 12.54 -3.52
C GLU A 115 16.33 12.42 -2.04
N ARG A 116 15.41 12.75 -1.11
CA ARG A 116 15.68 12.65 0.33
C ARG A 116 15.72 11.22 0.83
N GLY A 117 14.94 10.32 0.23
CA GLY A 117 14.93 8.89 0.52
C GLY A 117 16.21 8.17 0.10
N ARG A 118 17.02 8.77 -0.79
CA ARG A 118 18.31 8.23 -1.27
C ARG A 118 18.22 6.76 -1.70
N ASN A 119 18.89 5.85 -1.00
CA ASN A 119 18.87 4.40 -1.27
C ASN A 119 17.99 3.63 -0.28
N SER A 120 17.16 4.31 0.51
CA SER A 120 16.27 3.65 1.46
C SER A 120 15.25 2.78 0.72
N PRO A 121 14.92 1.57 1.22
CA PRO A 121 13.83 0.76 0.71
C PRO A 121 12.50 1.51 0.80
N LEU A 122 11.69 1.45 -0.25
CA LEU A 122 10.46 2.23 -0.39
C LEU A 122 9.22 1.41 0.00
N ASP A 123 8.34 2.03 0.77
CA ASP A 123 7.01 1.54 1.08
C ASP A 123 5.98 2.40 0.33
N LEU A 124 5.43 1.87 -0.77
CA LEU A 124 4.50 2.58 -1.64
C LEU A 124 3.06 2.20 -1.30
N VAL A 125 2.20 3.22 -1.24
CA VAL A 125 0.76 3.06 -1.20
C VAL A 125 0.17 3.97 -2.26
N VAL A 126 -0.50 3.38 -3.24
CA VAL A 126 -1.14 4.07 -4.35
C VAL A 126 -2.62 3.82 -4.21
N VAL A 127 -3.37 4.83 -3.76
CA VAL A 127 -4.82 4.73 -3.66
C VAL A 127 -5.42 5.53 -4.80
N LYS A 128 -6.28 4.88 -5.59
CA LYS A 128 -7.07 5.39 -6.72
C LYS A 128 -6.81 6.87 -6.99
N GLY A 129 -5.81 7.12 -7.83
CA GLY A 129 -5.57 8.46 -8.32
C GLY A 129 -6.69 8.86 -9.26
N GLU A 130 -7.09 10.12 -9.24
CA GLU A 130 -7.69 10.71 -10.43
C GLU A 130 -6.74 10.45 -11.62
N SER A 131 -7.26 10.45 -12.85
CA SER A 131 -6.51 10.21 -14.11
C SER A 131 -5.20 11.02 -14.30
N ASN A 132 -4.94 11.95 -13.40
CA ASN A 132 -3.80 12.84 -13.24
C ASN A 132 -2.53 12.20 -12.62
N CYS A 133 -2.59 11.00 -12.05
CA CYS A 133 -1.43 10.38 -11.38
C CYS A 133 -0.45 9.62 -12.31
N ARG A 134 -0.75 9.54 -13.61
CA ARG A 134 0.01 8.72 -14.59
C ARG A 134 1.51 9.06 -14.64
N SER A 135 1.84 10.35 -14.64
CA SER A 135 3.25 10.81 -14.66
C SER A 135 3.98 10.45 -13.37
N VAL A 136 3.27 10.41 -12.24
CA VAL A 136 3.82 10.00 -10.95
C VAL A 136 4.09 8.50 -10.93
N PHE A 137 3.17 7.68 -11.46
CA PHE A 137 3.38 6.22 -11.53
C PHE A 137 4.61 5.88 -12.34
N ARG A 138 4.81 6.54 -13.49
CA ARG A 138 6.03 6.39 -14.30
C ARG A 138 7.29 6.80 -13.54
N LEU A 139 7.23 7.91 -12.81
CA LEU A 139 8.35 8.38 -11.98
C LEU A 139 8.69 7.36 -10.88
N LEU A 140 7.70 6.84 -10.16
CA LEU A 140 7.98 5.87 -9.10
C LEU A 140 8.48 4.53 -9.63
N ALA A 141 8.01 4.13 -10.81
CA ALA A 141 8.46 2.91 -11.47
C ALA A 141 9.95 2.96 -11.83
N THR A 142 10.56 4.14 -11.99
CA THR A 142 12.02 4.25 -12.23
C THR A 142 12.85 3.86 -11.01
N ASP A 143 12.30 3.97 -9.80
CA ASP A 143 12.92 3.61 -8.52
C ASP A 143 12.43 2.26 -7.97
N SER A 144 11.87 1.42 -8.86
CA SER A 144 11.33 0.09 -8.54
C SER A 144 12.30 -0.86 -7.83
N GLU A 145 13.60 -0.69 -8.05
CA GLU A 145 14.63 -1.52 -7.44
C GLU A 145 14.63 -1.47 -5.91
N ARG A 146 14.13 -0.35 -5.36
CA ARG A 146 14.07 -0.06 -3.94
C ARG A 146 12.74 -0.45 -3.32
N TRP A 147 11.72 -0.81 -4.11
CA TRP A 147 10.41 -1.13 -3.57
C TRP A 147 10.50 -2.35 -2.67
N LYS A 148 9.98 -2.22 -1.44
CA LYS A 148 9.95 -3.28 -0.43
C LYS A 148 8.52 -3.71 -0.15
N THR A 149 7.67 -2.73 0.15
CA THR A 149 6.23 -2.91 0.35
C THR A 149 5.52 -2.07 -0.69
N THR A 150 4.54 -2.65 -1.39
CA THR A 150 3.79 -1.91 -2.41
C THR A 150 2.33 -2.31 -2.34
N ASP A 151 1.47 -1.33 -2.11
CA ASP A 151 0.01 -1.44 -2.14
C ASP A 151 -0.49 -0.56 -3.28
N ILE A 152 -1.00 -1.19 -4.34
CA ILE A 152 -1.50 -0.50 -5.53
C ILE A 152 -2.98 -0.79 -5.67
N GLN A 153 -3.77 0.27 -5.55
CA GLN A 153 -5.20 0.29 -5.74
C GLN A 153 -5.49 1.21 -6.92
N CYS A 154 -5.52 0.65 -8.13
CA CYS A 154 -5.76 1.42 -9.34
C CYS A 154 -6.52 0.59 -10.38
N ASP A 155 -7.01 1.27 -11.40
CA ASP A 155 -7.57 0.62 -12.58
C ASP A 155 -6.47 -0.21 -13.26
N MET A 156 -6.80 -1.40 -13.78
CA MET A 156 -5.90 -2.30 -14.50
C MET A 156 -5.24 -1.56 -15.68
N SER A 157 -5.97 -0.64 -16.32
CA SER A 157 -5.42 0.18 -17.41
C SER A 157 -4.30 1.12 -16.96
N ASP A 158 -4.24 1.49 -15.67
CA ASP A 158 -3.19 2.32 -15.10
C ASP A 158 -1.95 1.50 -14.70
N LEU A 159 -2.09 0.18 -14.50
CA LEU A 159 -0.96 -0.69 -14.18
C LEU A 159 0.14 -0.62 -15.25
N ARG A 160 -0.20 -0.37 -16.52
CA ARG A 160 0.78 -0.19 -17.60
C ARG A 160 1.78 0.94 -17.36
N TYR A 161 1.48 1.92 -16.51
CA TYR A 161 2.42 2.99 -16.18
C TYR A 161 3.54 2.53 -15.26
N PHE A 162 3.39 1.36 -14.62
CA PHE A 162 4.44 0.67 -13.90
C PHE A 162 5.26 -0.29 -14.77
N ALA A 163 5.08 -0.30 -16.09
CA ALA A 163 5.86 -1.16 -16.99
C ALA A 163 7.39 -0.94 -16.86
N ALA A 164 7.83 0.26 -16.46
CA ALA A 164 9.25 0.53 -16.20
C ALA A 164 9.82 -0.24 -14.99
N ALA A 165 8.94 -0.74 -14.10
CA ALA A 165 9.30 -1.61 -12.98
C ALA A 165 9.44 -3.08 -13.37
N GLN A 166 9.03 -3.45 -14.59
CA GLN A 166 9.12 -4.83 -15.06
C GLN A 166 10.57 -5.31 -15.02
N GLY A 167 10.78 -6.43 -14.34
CA GLY A 167 12.12 -7.02 -14.18
C GLY A 167 13.00 -6.34 -13.12
N LYS A 168 12.52 -5.29 -12.44
CA LYS A 168 13.31 -4.45 -11.53
C LYS A 168 12.78 -4.44 -10.10
N LEU A 169 12.36 -5.60 -9.59
CA LEU A 169 11.79 -5.70 -8.23
C LEU A 169 12.63 -6.62 -7.30
N PRO A 170 13.96 -6.46 -7.22
CA PRO A 170 14.84 -7.33 -6.42
C PRO A 170 14.60 -7.24 -4.91
N SER A 171 14.03 -6.13 -4.43
CA SER A 171 13.81 -5.85 -3.01
C SER A 171 12.36 -6.06 -2.56
N LEU A 172 11.45 -6.36 -3.49
CA LEU A 172 10.01 -6.40 -3.20
C LEU A 172 9.69 -7.63 -2.34
N GLU A 173 9.18 -7.38 -1.14
CA GLU A 173 8.82 -8.40 -0.15
C GLU A 173 7.30 -8.57 -0.04
N THR A 174 6.57 -7.46 -0.14
CA THR A 174 5.11 -7.43 0.01
C THR A 174 4.49 -6.67 -1.16
N LEU A 175 3.55 -7.33 -1.83
CA LEU A 175 2.74 -6.72 -2.86
C LEU A 175 1.26 -6.91 -2.57
N VAL A 176 0.52 -5.83 -2.70
CA VAL A 176 -0.92 -5.79 -2.61
C VAL A 176 -1.44 -5.11 -3.87
N LEU A 177 -2.33 -5.81 -4.60
CA LEU A 177 -2.93 -5.34 -5.84
C LEU A 177 -4.44 -5.35 -5.72
N TYR A 178 -5.05 -4.18 -5.80
CA TYR A 178 -6.49 -4.00 -5.92
C TYR A 178 -6.79 -3.37 -7.28
N SER A 179 -7.77 -3.93 -7.98
CA SER A 179 -8.26 -3.34 -9.22
C SER A 179 -9.76 -3.51 -9.37
N TRP A 180 -10.40 -2.52 -10.00
CA TRP A 180 -11.86 -2.42 -10.12
C TRP A 180 -12.38 -2.63 -11.54
N ASP A 181 -11.51 -2.70 -12.55
CA ASP A 181 -11.91 -2.81 -13.95
C ASP A 181 -11.17 -3.92 -14.70
N ASP A 182 -11.77 -4.30 -15.82
CA ASP A 182 -11.17 -5.17 -16.81
C ASP A 182 -10.15 -4.35 -17.60
N GLY A 183 -8.87 -4.67 -17.49
CA GLY A 183 -7.82 -4.01 -18.27
C GLY A 183 -6.96 -4.98 -19.07
N PRO A 184 -6.06 -4.42 -19.89
CA PRO A 184 -5.12 -5.23 -20.65
C PRO A 184 -4.23 -6.05 -19.69
N GLU A 185 -3.78 -7.20 -20.16
CA GLU A 185 -2.79 -7.99 -19.42
C GLU A 185 -1.47 -7.20 -19.35
N VAL A 186 -0.98 -6.94 -18.14
CA VAL A 186 0.28 -6.22 -17.92
C VAL A 186 1.28 -7.13 -17.20
N ASP A 187 2.45 -7.29 -17.80
CA ASP A 187 3.54 -8.08 -17.24
C ASP A 187 4.36 -7.25 -16.27
N LEU A 188 3.77 -6.94 -15.11
CA LEU A 188 4.46 -6.10 -14.14
C LEU A 188 5.60 -6.81 -13.41
N ILE A 189 5.48 -8.12 -13.16
CA ILE A 189 6.26 -8.77 -12.10
C ILE A 189 6.71 -10.16 -12.53
N GLN A 190 7.71 -10.20 -13.42
CA GLN A 190 8.43 -11.44 -13.74
C GLN A 190 9.61 -11.68 -12.79
N VAL A 191 10.19 -10.63 -12.19
CA VAL A 191 11.41 -10.73 -11.36
C VAL A 191 11.21 -10.04 -10.02
N ALA A 192 10.71 -10.81 -9.05
CA ALA A 192 10.61 -10.37 -7.64
C ALA A 192 11.08 -11.49 -6.70
N PRO A 193 12.39 -11.78 -6.63
CA PRO A 193 12.95 -12.96 -5.94
C PRO A 193 12.77 -12.94 -4.41
N LYS A 194 12.40 -11.80 -3.83
CA LYS A 194 12.17 -11.66 -2.38
C LYS A 194 10.68 -11.58 -2.01
N LEU A 195 9.78 -11.71 -2.97
CA LEU A 195 8.35 -11.58 -2.74
C LEU A 195 7.87 -12.72 -1.84
N LYS A 196 7.35 -12.36 -0.66
CA LYS A 196 6.86 -13.28 0.38
C LYS A 196 5.35 -13.15 0.58
N ILE A 197 4.81 -11.95 0.39
CA ILE A 197 3.40 -11.64 0.65
C ILE A 197 2.78 -11.11 -0.63
N LEU A 198 1.73 -11.79 -1.10
CA LEU A 198 0.94 -11.36 -2.24
C LEU A 198 -0.53 -11.31 -1.84
N THR A 199 -1.15 -10.14 -2.00
CA THR A 199 -2.59 -9.95 -1.84
C THR A 199 -3.18 -9.42 -3.15
N MET A 200 -4.28 -10.00 -3.62
CA MET A 200 -4.95 -9.64 -4.87
C MET A 200 -6.47 -9.60 -4.67
N THR A 201 -7.21 -8.76 -5.40
CA THR A 201 -8.67 -8.66 -5.23
C THR A 201 -9.49 -8.67 -6.51
N SER A 202 -8.96 -9.17 -7.63
CA SER A 202 -9.63 -9.05 -8.92
C SER A 202 -9.43 -10.28 -9.81
N PRO A 203 -10.47 -10.75 -10.52
CA PRO A 203 -10.42 -11.84 -11.49
C PRO A 203 -9.22 -11.78 -12.41
N PHE A 204 -8.97 -10.57 -12.92
CA PHE A 204 -8.02 -10.34 -14.00
C PHE A 204 -6.58 -10.53 -13.52
N LEU A 205 -6.35 -10.39 -12.22
CA LEU A 205 -5.06 -10.62 -11.60
C LEU A 205 -4.68 -12.11 -11.61
N LEU A 206 -5.64 -13.03 -11.74
CA LEU A 206 -5.37 -14.46 -11.90
C LEU A 206 -4.68 -14.82 -13.22
N LYS A 207 -4.73 -13.96 -14.23
CA LYS A 207 -3.92 -14.15 -15.45
C LYS A 207 -2.45 -13.83 -15.17
N ILE A 208 -2.23 -12.75 -14.44
CA ILE A 208 -0.88 -12.25 -14.11
C ILE A 208 -0.19 -13.13 -13.08
N ILE A 209 -0.94 -13.70 -12.11
CA ILE A 209 -0.38 -14.52 -11.04
C ILE A 209 0.44 -15.72 -11.55
N THR A 210 0.11 -16.23 -12.74
CA THR A 210 0.83 -17.36 -13.35
C THR A 210 2.31 -17.06 -13.60
N LYS A 211 2.67 -15.77 -13.71
CA LYS A 211 4.02 -15.24 -13.96
C LYS A 211 4.81 -14.96 -12.68
N PHE A 212 4.16 -14.99 -11.51
CA PHE A 212 4.83 -14.76 -10.24
C PHE A 212 5.62 -16.00 -9.79
N PRO A 213 6.73 -15.80 -9.04
CA PRO A 213 7.45 -16.90 -8.42
C PRO A 213 6.65 -17.43 -7.20
N LEU A 214 5.61 -18.22 -7.46
CA LEU A 214 4.67 -18.69 -6.43
C LEU A 214 5.33 -19.56 -5.34
N HIS A 215 6.40 -20.27 -5.69
CA HIS A 215 7.11 -21.19 -4.79
C HIS A 215 7.81 -20.50 -3.61
N GLN A 216 7.99 -19.18 -3.60
CA GLN A 216 8.62 -18.42 -2.50
C GLN A 216 7.60 -17.63 -1.67
N LEU A 217 6.32 -17.63 -2.06
CA LEU A 217 5.28 -16.94 -1.31
C LEU A 217 5.05 -17.64 0.02
N HIS A 218 5.08 -16.87 1.11
CA HIS A 218 4.78 -17.33 2.47
C HIS A 218 3.32 -17.04 2.84
N THR A 219 2.78 -15.93 2.33
CA THR A 219 1.40 -15.51 2.53
C THR A 219 0.80 -15.18 1.17
N PHE A 220 -0.30 -15.85 0.85
CA PHE A 220 -1.12 -15.52 -0.31
C PHE A 220 -2.53 -15.19 0.18
N ALA A 221 -3.06 -14.07 -0.30
CA ALA A 221 -4.43 -13.66 -0.02
C ALA A 221 -5.12 -13.28 -1.34
N TYR A 222 -6.31 -13.82 -1.54
CA TYR A 222 -7.21 -13.38 -2.58
C TYR A 222 -8.49 -12.88 -1.93
N VAL A 223 -8.80 -11.60 -2.09
CA VAL A 223 -10.02 -11.00 -1.54
C VAL A 223 -11.05 -10.94 -2.66
N GLU A 224 -12.33 -11.10 -2.34
CA GLU A 224 -13.42 -11.00 -3.29
C GLU A 224 -13.45 -12.09 -4.39
N LEU A 225 -13.12 -13.33 -4.03
CA LEU A 225 -13.26 -14.50 -4.90
C LEU A 225 -14.72 -14.72 -5.29
N ILE A 226 -14.98 -14.76 -6.60
CA ILE A 226 -16.28 -15.20 -7.14
C ILE A 226 -16.25 -16.69 -7.52
N PRO A 227 -17.41 -17.38 -7.52
CA PRO A 227 -17.52 -18.81 -7.85
C PRO A 227 -16.75 -19.26 -9.11
N ALA A 228 -16.83 -18.47 -10.20
CA ALA A 228 -16.20 -18.79 -11.48
C ALA A 228 -14.65 -18.85 -11.41
N GLU A 229 -14.04 -18.28 -10.38
CA GLU A 229 -12.59 -18.22 -10.18
C GLU A 229 -12.07 -19.28 -9.23
N ALA A 230 -12.95 -19.91 -8.45
CA ALA A 230 -12.57 -20.83 -7.39
C ALA A 230 -11.70 -21.96 -7.94
N GLU A 231 -12.03 -22.52 -9.10
CA GLU A 231 -11.24 -23.58 -9.73
C GLU A 231 -9.81 -23.11 -10.09
N ILE A 232 -9.67 -21.90 -10.63
CA ILE A 232 -8.36 -21.34 -10.99
C ILE A 232 -7.51 -21.13 -9.75
N VAL A 233 -8.11 -20.54 -8.70
CA VAL A 233 -7.43 -20.34 -7.42
C VAL A 233 -7.06 -21.65 -6.74
N ILE A 234 -7.91 -22.68 -6.84
CA ILE A 234 -7.59 -24.03 -6.36
C ILE A 234 -6.41 -24.63 -7.11
N ARG A 235 -6.38 -24.52 -8.44
CA ARG A 235 -5.22 -24.98 -9.24
C ARG A 235 -3.96 -24.16 -8.94
N LEU A 236 -4.09 -22.90 -8.54
CA LEU A 236 -2.96 -22.09 -8.10
C LEU A 236 -2.47 -22.50 -6.70
N MET A 237 -3.38 -22.86 -5.80
CA MET A 237 -3.02 -23.38 -4.48
C MET A 237 -2.10 -24.58 -4.54
N SER A 238 -2.32 -25.50 -5.50
CA SER A 238 -1.44 -26.66 -5.65
C SER A 238 -0.01 -26.29 -6.06
N ARG A 239 0.24 -25.05 -6.53
CA ARG A 239 1.58 -24.53 -6.87
C ARG A 239 2.23 -23.73 -5.73
N LEU A 240 1.49 -23.41 -4.67
CA LEU A 240 1.95 -22.63 -3.52
C LEU A 240 2.60 -23.55 -2.46
N SER A 241 3.59 -24.34 -2.85
CA SER A 241 4.19 -25.35 -1.96
C SER A 241 4.85 -24.79 -0.70
N SER A 242 5.26 -23.52 -0.70
CA SER A 242 5.90 -22.86 0.46
C SER A 242 4.97 -21.94 1.26
N ALA A 243 3.70 -21.79 0.84
CA ALA A 243 2.80 -20.85 1.49
C ALA A 243 2.34 -21.40 2.84
N THR A 244 2.69 -20.69 3.91
CA THR A 244 2.27 -21.00 5.29
C THR A 244 0.90 -20.43 5.65
N LYS A 245 0.49 -19.37 4.95
CA LYS A 245 -0.74 -18.64 5.20
C LYS A 245 -1.46 -18.44 3.89
N PHE A 246 -2.73 -18.81 3.88
CA PHE A 246 -3.60 -18.68 2.73
C PHE A 246 -4.91 -18.05 3.18
N ARG A 247 -5.40 -17.05 2.47
CA ARG A 247 -6.66 -16.37 2.78
C ARG A 247 -7.48 -16.22 1.51
N LEU A 248 -8.73 -16.68 1.56
CA LEU A 248 -9.72 -16.41 0.54
C LEU A 248 -10.86 -15.63 1.19
N GLY A 249 -11.06 -14.39 0.76
CA GLY A 249 -12.31 -13.69 0.98
C GLY A 249 -13.26 -14.05 -0.15
N LEU A 250 -14.44 -14.55 0.16
CA LEU A 250 -15.49 -14.76 -0.84
C LEU A 250 -16.27 -13.46 -1.01
N ASN A 251 -16.51 -13.04 -2.25
CA ASN A 251 -17.46 -11.95 -2.48
C ASN A 251 -18.87 -12.53 -2.58
N ILE A 252 -19.64 -12.43 -1.50
CA ILE A 252 -21.05 -12.84 -1.48
C ILE A 252 -21.92 -11.62 -1.83
N CYS A 253 -21.62 -10.97 -2.96
CA CYS A 253 -22.45 -9.86 -3.46
C CYS A 253 -23.67 -10.34 -4.25
N ASP A 254 -23.76 -11.63 -4.60
CA ASP A 254 -24.94 -12.23 -5.19
C ASP A 254 -25.41 -13.40 -4.32
N PRO A 255 -26.51 -13.26 -3.55
CA PRO A 255 -27.05 -14.32 -2.71
C PRO A 255 -27.84 -15.31 -3.57
N ASP A 256 -27.21 -15.92 -4.56
CA ASP A 256 -27.81 -17.06 -5.24
C ASP A 256 -27.62 -18.30 -4.34
N PRO A 257 -28.69 -18.99 -3.89
CA PRO A 257 -28.63 -19.95 -2.79
C PRO A 257 -28.06 -21.33 -3.17
N GLU A 258 -27.49 -21.51 -4.35
CA GLU A 258 -26.68 -22.69 -4.67
C GLU A 258 -25.30 -22.55 -4.01
N ILE A 259 -25.29 -22.75 -2.69
CA ILE A 259 -24.11 -22.82 -1.85
C ILE A 259 -23.13 -23.82 -2.48
N LEU A 260 -22.00 -23.31 -2.97
CA LEU A 260 -20.84 -24.12 -3.33
C LEU A 260 -20.43 -24.95 -2.10
N GLU A 261 -20.82 -26.22 -2.07
CA GLU A 261 -20.21 -27.20 -1.17
C GLU A 261 -18.74 -27.37 -1.58
N LEU A 262 -17.87 -26.55 -0.99
CA LEU A 262 -16.42 -26.72 -1.06
C LEU A 262 -16.03 -27.96 -0.24
N SER A 263 -16.26 -29.15 -0.83
CA SER A 263 -15.85 -30.47 -0.33
C SER A 263 -14.35 -30.73 -0.55
N PRO A 264 -13.75 -31.75 0.09
CA PRO A 264 -12.81 -31.67 1.20
C PRO A 264 -11.37 -31.26 0.76
N ILE A 265 -11.20 -30.03 0.25
CA ILE A 265 -9.86 -29.47 -0.06
C ILE A 265 -9.23 -28.80 1.18
N THR A 266 -9.97 -28.73 2.29
CA THR A 266 -9.62 -28.02 3.53
C THR A 266 -8.54 -28.70 4.38
N SER A 267 -8.18 -29.96 4.12
CA SER A 267 -7.23 -30.71 4.97
C SER A 267 -5.79 -30.14 4.98
N ASN A 268 -5.41 -29.34 3.98
CA ASN A 268 -4.09 -28.69 3.91
C ASN A 268 -4.13 -27.18 4.21
N LEU A 269 -5.30 -26.60 4.52
CA LEU A 269 -5.43 -25.18 4.81
C LEU A 269 -5.24 -24.91 6.31
N ILE A 270 -4.06 -24.41 6.70
CA ILE A 270 -3.69 -24.10 8.09
C ILE A 270 -4.45 -22.87 8.66
N GLY A 271 -5.36 -22.26 7.89
CA GLY A 271 -6.25 -21.22 8.39
C GLY A 271 -7.22 -20.77 7.32
N PHE A 272 -8.46 -21.25 7.38
CA PHE A 272 -9.56 -20.70 6.59
C PHE A 272 -10.29 -19.67 7.47
N THR A 273 -10.29 -18.40 7.06
CA THR A 273 -11.10 -17.36 7.70
C THR A 273 -12.14 -16.93 6.70
N LEU A 274 -13.35 -17.47 6.84
CA LEU A 274 -14.52 -16.97 6.13
C LEU A 274 -14.87 -15.61 6.73
N GLN A 275 -14.65 -14.52 5.99
CA GLN A 275 -15.22 -13.22 6.32
C GLN A 275 -16.49 -13.09 5.48
N THR A 276 -17.63 -13.19 6.15
CA THR A 276 -18.97 -12.85 5.63
C THR A 276 -19.24 -11.37 5.79
#